data_AF-G2J4A1-F1
#
_entry.id   AF-G2J4A1-F1
#
_cell.length_a   1.000
_cell.length_b   1.000
_cell.length_c   1.000
_cell.angle_alpha   90.00
_cell.angle_beta   90.00
_cell.angle_gamma   90.00
#
_symmetry.space_group_name_H-M   'P 1'
#
loop_
_entity.id
_entity.type
_entity.pdbx_description
1 polymer ?
#
loop_
_entity_poly.entity_id
_entity_poly.type
_entity_poly.pdbx_seq_one_letter_code
_entity_poly.pdbx_strand_id
1 'polypeptide(L)'
;MTTAPTELDPDTRSRLADEVERLVRMGMDRKKARRVVWDDYLDERAADVTPPPEPEPVQVAPPVTAPSPATRRPIPEAQAEQFFTPERLQRNRGELARIKQLVGLRNRKT
;
A
#
# COMPACT_ATOMS: atom_id res chain seq x y z
N MET A 1 0.63 -34.51 -18.58
CA MET A 1 0.72 -33.03 -18.58
C MET A 1 1.79 -32.65 -17.58
N THR A 2 3.00 -32.35 -18.06
CA THR A 2 4.15 -31.98 -17.24
C THR A 2 3.99 -30.53 -16.82
N THR A 3 3.70 -30.29 -15.55
CA THR A 3 3.74 -28.94 -14.95
C THR A 3 5.19 -28.48 -14.98
N ALA A 4 5.54 -27.60 -15.91
CA ALA A 4 6.85 -26.98 -15.93
C ALA A 4 7.07 -26.28 -14.58
N PRO A 5 8.22 -26.49 -13.91
CA PRO A 5 8.53 -25.74 -12.70
C PRO A 5 8.48 -24.26 -13.09
N THR A 6 7.73 -23.47 -12.34
CA THR A 6 7.76 -22.00 -12.44
C THR A 6 9.15 -21.56 -11.99
N GLU A 7 10.13 -21.68 -12.88
CA GLU A 7 11.49 -21.23 -12.63
C GLU A 7 11.44 -19.71 -12.50
N LEU A 8 11.73 -19.22 -11.30
CA LEU A 8 11.96 -17.81 -11.08
C LEU A 8 13.13 -17.39 -11.97
N ASP A 9 12.89 -16.35 -12.76
CA ASP A 9 13.92 -15.71 -13.56
C ASP A 9 15.16 -15.41 -12.69
N PRO A 10 16.38 -15.72 -13.18
CA PRO A 10 17.61 -15.59 -12.40
C PRO A 10 17.85 -14.18 -11.86
N ASP A 11 17.45 -13.14 -12.59
CA ASP A 11 17.60 -11.75 -12.13
C ASP A 11 16.65 -11.46 -10.96
N THR A 12 15.40 -11.94 -11.05
CA THR A 12 14.43 -11.83 -9.96
C THR A 12 14.94 -12.52 -8.70
N ARG A 13 15.54 -13.72 -8.84
CA ARG A 13 16.12 -14.46 -7.71
C ARG A 13 17.29 -13.72 -7.08
N SER A 14 18.14 -13.06 -7.87
CA SER A 14 19.25 -12.27 -7.35
C SER A 14 18.74 -11.07 -6.52
N ARG A 15 17.75 -10.35 -7.03
CA ARG A 15 17.15 -9.20 -6.31
C ARG A 15 16.55 -9.63 -4.97
N LEU A 16 15.83 -10.75 -4.93
CA LEU A 16 15.29 -11.28 -3.68
C LEU A 16 16.40 -11.68 -2.69
N ALA A 17 17.54 -12.16 -3.18
CA ALA A 17 18.69 -12.48 -2.34
C ALA A 17 19.33 -11.23 -1.72
N ASP A 18 19.56 -10.18 -2.53
CA ASP A 18 20.11 -8.91 -2.07
C ASP A 18 19.22 -8.26 -1.00
N GLU A 19 17.90 -8.35 -1.20
CA GLU A 19 16.91 -7.84 -0.26
C GLU A 19 16.94 -8.61 1.07
N VAL A 20 17.07 -9.93 1.02
CA VAL A 20 17.26 -10.75 2.23
C VAL A 20 18.55 -10.35 2.95
N GLU A 21 19.65 -10.13 2.25
CA GLU A 21 20.90 -9.68 2.86
C GLU A 21 20.79 -8.29 3.49
N ARG A 22 20.04 -7.38 2.87
CA ARG A 22 19.71 -6.07 3.45
C ARG A 22 19.00 -6.22 4.79
N LEU A 23 17.97 -7.06 4.85
CA LEU A 23 17.22 -7.32 6.08
C LEU A 23 18.09 -7.99 7.16
N VAL A 24 18.95 -8.93 6.77
CA VAL A 24 19.90 -9.57 7.70
C VAL A 24 20.90 -8.57 8.25
N ARG A 25 21.41 -7.64 7.42
CA ARG A 25 22.31 -6.56 7.86
C ARG A 25 21.63 -5.61 8.85
N MET A 26 20.32 -5.45 8.77
CA MET A 26 19.50 -4.70 9.75
C MET A 26 19.20 -5.50 11.03
N GLY A 27 19.78 -6.70 11.19
CA GLY A 27 19.65 -7.53 12.39
C GLY A 27 18.46 -8.48 12.37
N MET A 28 17.82 -8.70 11.21
CA MET A 28 16.77 -9.70 11.09
C MET A 28 17.35 -11.11 10.94
N ASP A 29 16.71 -12.11 11.55
CA ASP A 29 17.05 -13.51 11.30
C ASP A 29 16.88 -13.88 9.81
N ARG A 30 17.82 -14.66 9.25
CA ARG A 30 17.84 -14.98 7.82
C ARG A 30 16.62 -15.78 7.36
N LYS A 31 16.10 -16.68 8.19
CA LYS A 31 14.90 -17.46 7.86
C LYS A 31 13.66 -16.57 7.86
N LYS A 32 13.59 -15.63 8.80
CA LYS A 32 12.52 -14.62 8.85
C LYS A 32 12.60 -13.66 7.66
N ALA A 33 13.78 -13.12 7.34
CA ALA A 33 14.01 -12.23 6.22
C ALA A 33 13.58 -12.88 4.89
N ARG A 34 13.98 -14.14 4.66
CA ARG A 34 13.56 -14.89 3.46
C ARG A 34 12.04 -15.04 3.33
N ARG A 35 11.34 -15.23 4.45
CA ARG A 35 9.87 -15.34 4.43
C ARG A 35 9.23 -14.00 4.08
N VAL A 36 9.65 -12.92 4.73
CA VAL A 36 9.14 -11.57 4.47
C VAL A 36 9.30 -11.20 3.01
N VAL A 37 10.51 -11.33 2.47
CA VAL A 37 10.80 -10.99 1.07
C VAL A 37 10.01 -11.85 0.09
N TRP A 38 9.78 -13.11 0.43
CA TRP A 38 8.97 -14.00 -0.40
C TRP A 38 7.48 -13.66 -0.36
N ASP A 39 6.95 -13.35 0.81
CA ASP A 39 5.54 -12.96 0.98
C ASP A 39 5.29 -11.61 0.26
N ASP A 40 6.18 -10.62 0.40
CA ASP A 40 6.10 -9.34 -0.30
C ASP A 40 6.11 -9.54 -1.84
N TYR A 41 6.98 -10.41 -2.36
CA TYR A 41 7.01 -10.75 -3.79
C TYR A 41 5.71 -11.39 -4.27
N LEU A 42 5.09 -12.27 -3.46
CA LEU A 42 3.81 -12.87 -3.81
C LEU A 42 2.67 -11.85 -3.80
N ASP A 43 2.67 -10.91 -2.84
CA ASP A 43 1.69 -9.84 -2.76
C ASP A 43 1.82 -8.87 -3.95
N GLU A 44 3.03 -8.48 -4.35
CA GLU A 44 3.26 -7.69 -5.56
C GLU A 44 2.76 -8.41 -6.82
N ARG A 45 3.02 -9.73 -6.94
CA ARG A 45 2.50 -10.53 -8.05
C ARG A 45 0.97 -10.64 -8.06
N ALA A 46 0.33 -10.67 -6.90
CA ALA A 46 -1.12 -10.72 -6.81
C ALA A 46 -1.75 -9.36 -7.15
N ALA A 47 -1.07 -8.25 -6.80
CA ALA A 47 -1.48 -6.90 -7.16
C ALA A 47 -1.42 -6.66 -8.67
N ASP A 48 -0.40 -7.17 -9.36
CA ASP A 48 -0.30 -7.09 -10.83
C ASP A 48 -1.45 -7.81 -11.58
N VAL A 49 -2.10 -8.79 -10.93
CA VAL A 49 -3.24 -9.51 -11.51
C VAL A 49 -4.57 -8.79 -11.25
N THR A 50 -4.60 -7.88 -10.28
CA THR A 50 -5.82 -7.15 -9.91
C THR A 50 -5.83 -5.80 -10.64
N PRO A 51 -6.70 -5.58 -11.64
CA PRO A 51 -6.82 -4.26 -12.24
C PRO A 51 -7.18 -3.23 -11.15
N PRO A 52 -6.63 -2.01 -11.20
CA PRO A 52 -7.02 -0.96 -10.26
C PRO A 52 -8.55 -0.82 -10.27
N PRO A 53 -9.19 -0.59 -9.11
CA PRO A 53 -10.63 -0.32 -9.11
C PRO A 53 -10.89 0.85 -10.05
N GLU A 54 -11.72 0.59 -11.05
CA GLU A 54 -12.20 1.58 -12.00
C GLU A 54 -12.72 2.78 -11.20
N PRO A 55 -12.24 4.01 -11.44
CA PRO A 55 -12.80 5.16 -10.75
C PRO A 55 -14.29 5.20 -11.09
N GLU A 56 -15.14 5.12 -10.06
CA GLU A 56 -16.58 5.21 -10.22
C GLU A 56 -16.91 6.42 -11.14
N PRO A 57 -17.72 6.24 -12.20
CA PRO A 57 -18.03 7.34 -13.09
C PRO A 57 -18.78 8.41 -12.29
N VAL A 58 -18.09 9.52 -12.03
CA VAL A 58 -18.69 10.73 -11.50
C VAL A 58 -19.84 11.08 -12.43
N GLN A 59 -21.08 11.01 -11.94
CA GLN A 59 -22.26 11.33 -12.72
C GLN A 59 -22.14 12.78 -13.23
N VAL A 60 -21.80 12.92 -14.51
CA VAL A 60 -21.77 14.21 -15.21
C VAL A 60 -23.22 14.63 -15.44
N ALA A 61 -23.69 15.61 -14.68
CA ALA A 61 -24.89 16.35 -15.03
C ALA A 61 -24.58 17.32 -16.20
N PRO A 62 -25.54 17.60 -17.10
CA PRO A 62 -25.28 18.02 -18.49
C PRO A 62 -24.85 19.49 -18.64
N PRO A 63 -24.32 19.89 -19.82
CA PRO A 63 -23.61 21.15 -20.00
C PRO A 63 -24.58 22.31 -20.21
N VAL A 64 -24.35 23.43 -19.52
CA VAL A 64 -24.96 24.71 -19.91
C VAL A 64 -23.85 25.63 -20.42
N THR A 65 -23.88 25.82 -21.74
CA THR A 65 -23.02 26.68 -22.53
C THR A 65 -23.27 28.16 -22.20
N ALA A 66 -22.22 28.92 -21.89
CA ALA A 66 -22.10 30.33 -22.28
C ALA A 66 -20.63 30.79 -22.24
N PRO A 67 -20.09 31.41 -23.31
CA PRO A 67 -18.74 31.97 -23.29
C PRO A 67 -18.79 33.42 -22.76
N SER A 68 -17.98 33.75 -21.75
CA SER A 68 -17.72 35.16 -21.40
C SER A 68 -16.33 35.33 -20.79
N PRO A 69 -15.62 36.43 -21.10
CA PRO A 69 -14.16 36.45 -21.14
C PRO A 69 -13.50 36.72 -19.78
N ALA A 70 -12.27 36.20 -19.68
CA ALA A 70 -11.24 36.41 -18.67
C ALA A 70 -11.48 37.52 -17.62
N THR A 71 -11.60 37.10 -16.35
CA THR A 71 -11.16 37.89 -15.20
C THR A 71 -10.47 36.92 -14.23
N ARG A 72 -9.22 37.22 -13.88
CA ARG A 72 -8.33 36.38 -13.07
C ARG A 72 -9.04 35.93 -11.79
N ARG A 73 -9.36 34.64 -11.68
CA ARG A 73 -9.92 34.07 -10.46
C ARG A 73 -8.82 34.07 -9.39
N PRO A 74 -9.07 34.55 -8.17
CA PRO A 74 -8.18 34.28 -7.06
C PRO A 74 -8.10 32.76 -6.90
N ILE A 75 -6.87 32.23 -6.81
CA ILE A 75 -6.64 30.82 -6.49
C ILE A 75 -7.37 30.58 -5.17
N PRO A 76 -8.34 29.64 -5.09
CA PRO A 76 -8.93 29.28 -3.81
C PRO A 76 -7.78 28.81 -2.94
N GLU A 77 -7.52 29.55 -1.88
CA GLU A 77 -6.56 29.19 -0.84
C GLU A 77 -6.84 27.73 -0.51
N ALA A 78 -5.88 26.85 -0.86
CA ALA A 78 -6.01 25.43 -0.58
C ALA A 78 -6.21 25.34 0.92
N GLN A 79 -7.45 25.09 1.35
CA GLN A 79 -7.75 24.86 2.75
C GLN A 79 -6.88 23.67 3.10
N ALA A 80 -5.78 23.95 3.79
CA ALA A 80 -4.97 22.93 4.41
C ALA A 80 -5.86 22.35 5.50
N GLU A 81 -6.77 21.46 5.11
CA GLU A 81 -7.41 20.52 6.02
C GLU A 81 -6.25 19.84 6.72
N GLN A 82 -5.96 20.31 7.93
CA GLN A 82 -4.85 19.82 8.72
C GLN A 82 -5.10 18.33 8.93
N PHE A 83 -4.44 17.52 8.11
CA PHE A 83 -4.66 16.07 8.07
C PHE A 83 -4.49 15.46 9.47
N PHE A 84 -3.68 16.11 10.32
CA PHE A 84 -3.41 15.79 11.72
C PHE A 84 -4.23 16.62 12.72
N THR A 85 -5.55 16.47 12.73
CA THR A 85 -6.36 17.01 13.84
C THR A 85 -6.16 16.18 15.12
N PRO A 86 -6.25 16.79 16.32
CA PRO A 86 -6.14 16.08 17.59
C PRO A 86 -7.14 14.92 17.73
N GLU A 87 -8.37 15.11 17.25
CA GLU A 87 -9.42 14.07 17.27
C GLU A 87 -9.07 12.87 16.39
N ARG A 88 -8.49 13.10 15.20
CA ARG A 88 -8.04 12.01 14.32
C ARG A 88 -6.88 11.23 14.94
N LEU A 89 -5.94 11.92 15.59
CA LEU A 89 -4.84 11.27 16.30
C LEU A 89 -5.34 10.41 17.48
N GLN A 90 -6.36 10.88 18.21
CA GLN A 90 -6.96 10.11 19.30
C GLN A 90 -7.67 8.85 18.80
N ARG A 91 -8.42 8.95 17.70
CA ARG A 91 -9.04 7.79 17.03
C ARG A 91 -8.00 6.78 16.56
N ASN A 92 -6.95 7.26 15.88
CA ASN A 92 -5.87 6.41 15.39
C ASN A 92 -5.11 5.69 16.52
N ARG A 93 -4.86 6.36 17.65
CA ARG A 93 -4.27 5.72 18.84
C ARG A 93 -5.15 4.60 19.41
N GLY A 94 -6.47 4.79 19.44
CA GLY A 94 -7.42 3.77 19.87
C GLY A 94 -7.43 2.55 18.94
N GLU A 95 -7.42 2.78 17.63
CA GLU A 95 -7.34 1.73 16.62
C GLU A 95 -6.04 0.94 16.71
N LEU A 96 -4.90 1.64 16.87
CA LEU A 96 -3.60 1.00 17.06
C LEU A 96 -3.54 0.15 18.33
N ALA A 97 -4.19 0.55 19.42
CA ALA A 97 -4.28 -0.25 20.64
C ALA A 97 -5.06 -1.56 20.40
N ARG A 98 -6.16 -1.51 19.64
CA ARG A 98 -6.95 -2.71 19.27
C ARG A 98 -6.14 -3.65 18.39
N ILE A 99 -5.43 -3.12 17.39
CA ILE A 99 -4.57 -3.92 16.50
C ILE A 99 -3.46 -4.59 17.31
N LYS A 100 -2.80 -3.85 18.21
CA LYS A 100 -1.76 -4.41 19.11
C LYS A 100 -2.30 -5.55 19.97
N GLN A 101 -3.50 -5.43 20.52
CA GLN A 101 -4.13 -6.52 21.27
C GLN A 101 -4.39 -7.73 20.38
N LEU A 102 -4.95 -7.54 19.19
CA LEU A 102 -5.26 -8.63 18.26
C LEU A 102 -3.99 -9.38 17.80
N VAL A 103 -2.92 -8.64 17.49
CA VAL A 103 -1.62 -9.21 17.10
C VAL A 103 -0.94 -9.88 18.31
N GLY A 104 -1.00 -9.26 19.49
CA GLY A 104 -0.45 -9.83 20.73
C GLY A 104 -1.15 -11.13 21.16
N LEU A 105 -2.46 -11.24 20.94
CA LEU A 105 -3.24 -12.46 21.17
C LEU A 105 -2.90 -13.57 20.16
N ARG A 106 -2.62 -13.20 18.90
CA ARG A 106 -2.17 -14.13 17.84
C ARG A 106 -0.77 -14.72 18.10
N ASN A 107 0.07 -14.02 18.87
CA ASN A 107 1.41 -14.47 19.26
C ASN A 107 1.44 -15.30 20.55
N ARG A 108 0.29 -15.54 21.19
CA ARG A 108 0.17 -16.37 22.40
C ARG A 108 -0.61 -17.65 22.06
N LYS A 109 -0.02 -18.52 21.24
CA LYS A 109 -0.45 -19.91 21.05
C LYS A 109 0.79 -20.79 20.91
N THR A 110 1.01 -21.60 21.95
CA THR A 110 1.74 -22.88 22.03
C THR A 110 3.11 -22.97 21.37
#